data_AF-A0AAE0W8I8-F1
#
_entry.id   AF-A0AAE0W8I8-F1
#
_cell.length_a   1.000
_cell.length_b   1.000
_cell.length_c   1.000
_cell.angle_alpha   90.00
_cell.angle_beta   90.00
_cell.angle_gamma   90.00
#
_symmetry.space_group_name_H-M   'P 1'
#
loop_
_entity.id
_entity.type
_entity.pdbx_description
1 polymer ?
#
loop_
_entity_poly.entity_id
_entity_poly.type
_entity_poly.pdbx_seq_one_letter_code
_entity_poly.pdbx_strand_id
1 'polypeptide(L)'
;MPKITVTFHNHPDKVNEINVDEGTTILEAMMESHIELQHNCGGVCACSTCHVIVKKGEDNLSKMTDEEEEQLDEATGLTIHSRLGCQTIIYGDASIHIPDQSIYLERAENEIRALAKSGANIICLQELFTTPYFCQTEDYAPFEYAESLTVEADIISRFSKIAKSLNVVLILPLFEKRARGVYHNSAAVVNADGSFLGLYRKMHIPDDPGFYEKFYFSQGDLGFKVFKTKYATIGVLICWDQWFPEAARITALLGADIIFYPTAIGWANAEASNEVRQNQLDAWLTIQKSHAIANGVFVVSVNRVGIEKNINFWGHTFVCNPFGKLIKSCTANEEHLITELHLKELDFFRQHWPFFRDRRIESYKDIEKRFA
;
A
#
# COMPACT_ATOMS: atom_id res chain seq x y z
N MET A 1 -41.67 -0.19 1.02
CA MET A 1 -40.26 0.17 0.82
C MET A 1 -39.86 1.08 1.96
N PRO A 2 -39.10 0.54 2.93
CA PRO A 2 -38.42 1.34 3.94
C PRO A 2 -37.63 2.49 3.32
N LYS A 3 -37.58 3.63 4.01
CA LYS A 3 -36.78 4.79 3.64
C LYS A 3 -35.56 4.87 4.55
N ILE A 4 -34.36 4.78 3.96
CA ILE A 4 -33.09 4.88 4.66
C ILE A 4 -32.46 6.24 4.43
N THR A 5 -32.14 6.95 5.51
CA THR A 5 -31.39 8.20 5.47
C THR A 5 -29.93 7.94 5.82
N VAL A 6 -29.02 8.20 4.88
CA VAL A 6 -27.58 7.95 5.01
C VAL A 6 -26.83 9.25 5.16
N THR A 7 -25.97 9.32 6.17
CA THR A 7 -25.05 10.43 6.43
C THR A 7 -23.62 9.91 6.51
N PHE A 8 -22.63 10.76 6.23
CA PHE A 8 -21.21 10.35 6.16
C PHE A 8 -20.38 11.15 7.16
N HIS A 9 -19.39 10.51 7.78
CA HIS A 9 -18.43 11.20 8.65
C HIS A 9 -17.62 12.25 7.88
N ASN A 10 -17.04 11.87 6.73
CA ASN A 10 -16.16 12.73 5.94
C ASN A 10 -16.91 13.79 5.12
N HIS A 11 -18.24 13.66 5.00
CA HIS A 11 -19.11 14.60 4.29
C HIS A 11 -20.40 14.85 5.09
N PRO A 12 -20.31 15.59 6.21
CA PRO A 12 -21.45 15.77 7.13
C PRO A 12 -22.64 16.49 6.49
N ASP A 13 -22.40 17.30 5.45
CA ASP A 13 -23.43 18.02 4.69
C ASP A 13 -24.11 17.14 3.61
N LYS A 14 -23.54 15.97 3.31
CA LYS A 14 -24.10 15.04 2.31
C LYS A 14 -25.08 14.10 3.00
N VAL A 15 -26.36 14.25 2.68
CA VAL A 15 -27.44 13.36 3.14
C VAL A 15 -28.04 12.69 1.92
N ASN A 16 -28.04 11.36 1.88
CA ASN A 16 -28.74 10.59 0.86
C ASN A 16 -30.00 9.97 1.47
N GLU A 17 -31.11 10.01 0.73
CA GLU A 17 -32.32 9.27 1.08
C GLU A 17 -32.56 8.21 0.00
N ILE A 18 -32.65 6.95 0.42
CA ILE A 18 -32.83 5.81 -0.49
C ILE A 18 -34.08 5.02 -0.08
N ASN A 19 -34.81 4.52 -1.07
CA ASN A 19 -35.92 3.59 -0.84
C ASN A 19 -35.41 2.18 -1.12
N VAL A 20 -35.63 1.27 -0.19
CA VAL A 20 -35.09 -0.09 -0.26
C VAL A 20 -36.22 -1.10 -0.14
N ASP A 21 -35.97 -2.32 -0.62
CA ASP A 21 -36.88 -3.43 -0.38
C ASP A 21 -36.69 -3.99 1.04
N GLU A 22 -37.80 -4.32 1.68
CA GLU A 22 -37.78 -4.96 2.99
C GLU A 22 -37.09 -6.34 2.88
N GLY A 23 -36.22 -6.65 3.83
CA GLY A 23 -35.42 -7.88 3.83
C GLY A 23 -34.05 -7.75 3.17
N THR A 24 -33.68 -6.60 2.60
CA THR A 24 -32.33 -6.31 2.12
C THR A 24 -31.38 -5.95 3.26
N THR A 25 -30.10 -6.24 3.10
CA THR A 25 -29.06 -5.77 4.04
C THR A 25 -28.73 -4.30 3.79
N ILE A 26 -28.19 -3.61 4.81
CA ILE A 26 -27.69 -2.24 4.64
C ILE A 26 -26.64 -2.19 3.52
N LEU A 27 -25.72 -3.16 3.44
CA LEU A 27 -24.69 -3.18 2.40
C LEU A 27 -25.29 -3.30 0.99
N GLU A 28 -26.21 -4.24 0.77
CA GLU A 28 -26.89 -4.39 -0.53
C GLU A 28 -27.63 -3.11 -0.92
N ALA A 29 -28.37 -2.52 0.02
CA ALA A 29 -29.06 -1.25 -0.18
C ALA A 29 -28.11 -0.11 -0.59
N MET A 30 -26.93 -0.01 0.03
CA MET A 30 -25.92 0.97 -0.34
C MET A 30 -25.38 0.71 -1.75
N MET A 31 -25.07 -0.55 -2.07
CA MET A 31 -24.55 -0.95 -3.40
C MET A 31 -25.53 -0.65 -4.53
N GLU A 32 -26.80 -1.02 -4.36
CA GLU A 32 -27.87 -0.76 -5.33
C GLU A 32 -28.12 0.73 -5.55
N SER A 33 -27.90 1.54 -4.51
CA SER A 33 -28.08 2.99 -4.54
C SER A 33 -26.80 3.76 -4.91
N HIS A 34 -25.72 3.06 -5.28
CA HIS A 34 -24.40 3.64 -5.57
C HIS A 34 -23.85 4.51 -4.43
N ILE A 35 -24.16 4.16 -3.19
CA ILE A 35 -23.55 4.72 -1.99
C ILE A 35 -22.38 3.83 -1.60
N GLU A 36 -21.20 4.43 -1.46
CA GLU A 36 -20.02 3.69 -1.07
C GLU A 36 -20.09 3.32 0.42
N LEU A 37 -19.97 2.03 0.69
CA LEU A 37 -19.76 1.46 2.01
C LEU A 37 -18.63 0.43 1.87
N GLN A 38 -17.51 0.60 2.55
CA GLN A 38 -16.38 -0.33 2.49
C GLN A 38 -16.78 -1.74 2.95
N HIS A 39 -16.30 -2.79 2.27
CA HIS A 39 -16.67 -4.18 2.55
C HIS A 39 -15.62 -5.15 2.02
N ASN A 40 -14.43 -5.16 2.63
CA ASN A 40 -13.26 -5.91 2.15
C ASN A 40 -13.50 -7.42 1.97
N CYS A 41 -14.41 -8.02 2.75
CA CYS A 41 -14.75 -9.45 2.60
C CYS A 41 -15.80 -9.74 1.52
N GLY A 42 -16.34 -8.73 0.84
CA GLY A 42 -17.44 -8.93 -0.12
C GLY A 42 -18.81 -9.17 0.55
N GLY A 43 -18.97 -8.83 1.83
CA GLY A 43 -20.26 -8.93 2.54
C GLY A 43 -20.53 -10.26 3.27
N VAL A 44 -19.54 -11.13 3.43
CA VAL A 44 -19.69 -12.49 4.00
C VAL A 44 -19.37 -12.59 5.51
N CYS A 45 -19.50 -11.49 6.25
CA CYS A 45 -19.19 -11.44 7.70
C CYS A 45 -17.77 -11.91 8.09
N ALA A 46 -16.75 -11.62 7.27
CA ALA A 46 -15.36 -11.99 7.57
C ALA A 46 -14.45 -10.78 7.84
N CYS A 47 -15.02 -9.59 8.05
CA CYS A 47 -14.30 -8.38 8.44
C CYS A 47 -15.24 -7.33 9.05
N SER A 48 -14.69 -6.30 9.69
CA SER A 48 -15.42 -5.18 10.29
C SER A 48 -15.63 -3.96 9.38
N THR A 49 -15.16 -3.97 8.14
CA THR A 49 -15.06 -2.74 7.30
C THR A 49 -16.38 -2.12 6.86
N CYS A 50 -17.47 -2.90 6.83
CA CYS A 50 -18.82 -2.41 6.54
C CYS A 50 -19.53 -1.82 7.78
N HIS A 51 -18.75 -1.47 8.80
CA HIS A 51 -19.22 -0.82 10.01
C HIS A 51 -20.06 0.41 9.69
N VAL A 52 -21.23 0.47 10.34
CA VAL A 52 -22.15 1.60 10.31
C VAL A 52 -22.62 1.92 11.73
N ILE A 53 -23.12 3.12 11.93
CA ILE A 53 -23.73 3.56 13.20
C ILE A 53 -25.20 3.89 12.95
N VAL A 54 -26.10 3.14 13.60
CA VAL A 54 -27.54 3.41 13.53
C VAL A 54 -27.85 4.64 14.39
N LYS A 55 -28.44 5.68 13.78
CA LYS A 55 -28.82 6.91 14.47
C LYS A 55 -30.28 6.90 14.90
N LYS A 56 -31.16 6.26 14.12
CA LYS A 56 -32.60 6.09 14.38
C LYS A 56 -33.13 4.82 13.73
N GLY A 57 -34.21 4.27 14.26
CA GLY A 57 -34.91 3.13 13.64
C GLY A 57 -34.28 1.77 13.94
N GLU A 58 -33.59 1.63 15.07
CA GLU A 58 -32.94 0.36 15.46
C GLU A 58 -33.95 -0.80 15.60
N ASP A 59 -35.15 -0.52 16.11
CA ASP A 59 -36.26 -1.49 16.20
C ASP A 59 -36.76 -2.00 14.84
N ASN A 60 -36.40 -1.30 13.76
CA ASN A 60 -36.76 -1.64 12.38
C ASN A 60 -35.67 -2.46 11.67
N LEU A 61 -34.64 -2.92 12.39
CA LEU A 61 -33.52 -3.68 11.85
C LEU A 61 -33.47 -5.09 12.46
N SER A 62 -32.79 -6.03 11.81
CA SER A 62 -32.53 -7.35 12.41
C SER A 62 -31.76 -7.21 13.72
N LYS A 63 -31.99 -8.15 14.64
CA LYS A 63 -31.15 -8.28 15.83
C LYS A 63 -29.73 -8.66 15.43
N MET A 64 -28.75 -8.17 16.18
CA MET A 64 -27.36 -8.55 16.03
C MET A 64 -27.18 -10.04 16.34
N THR A 65 -26.39 -10.73 15.53
CA THR A 65 -26.00 -12.13 15.74
C THR A 65 -24.66 -12.20 16.47
N ASP A 66 -24.36 -13.34 17.08
CA ASP A 66 -23.07 -13.56 17.75
C ASP A 66 -21.88 -13.42 16.77
N GLU A 67 -22.06 -13.89 15.52
CA GLU A 67 -21.05 -13.77 14.46
C GLU A 67 -20.84 -12.31 14.02
N GLU A 68 -21.91 -11.50 14.00
CA GLU A 68 -21.80 -10.06 13.76
C GLU A 68 -21.03 -9.38 14.90
N GLU A 69 -21.34 -9.72 16.16
CA GLU A 69 -20.72 -9.13 17.36
C GLU A 69 -19.21 -9.42 17.40
N GLU A 70 -18.80 -10.67 17.19
CA GLU A 70 -17.39 -11.08 17.16
C GLU A 70 -16.58 -10.28 16.13
N GLN A 71 -17.15 -10.04 14.94
CA GLN A 71 -16.46 -9.27 13.90
C GLN A 71 -16.53 -7.77 14.15
N LEU A 72 -17.61 -7.28 14.74
CA LEU A 72 -17.82 -5.87 15.03
C LEU A 72 -16.84 -5.36 16.10
N ASP A 73 -16.41 -6.20 17.05
CA ASP A 73 -15.42 -5.84 18.06
C ASP A 73 -14.06 -5.38 17.48
N GLU A 74 -13.75 -5.81 16.26
CA GLU A 74 -12.57 -5.38 15.50
C GLU A 74 -12.80 -4.08 14.70
N ALA A 75 -13.99 -3.47 14.80
CA ALA A 75 -14.29 -2.17 14.21
C ALA A 75 -13.76 -1.04 15.09
N THR A 76 -13.46 0.09 14.45
CA THR A 76 -12.99 1.29 15.14
C THR A 76 -14.10 2.33 15.23
N GLY A 77 -14.00 3.25 16.20
CA GLY A 77 -15.08 4.22 16.43
C GLY A 77 -16.40 3.57 16.88
N LEU A 78 -16.31 2.42 17.54
CA LEU A 78 -17.47 1.69 18.05
C LEU A 78 -18.34 2.55 18.97
N THR A 79 -19.64 2.35 18.82
CA THR A 79 -20.68 2.90 19.68
C THR A 79 -21.64 1.78 20.03
N ILE A 80 -22.50 2.01 21.02
CA ILE A 80 -23.55 1.05 21.37
C ILE A 80 -24.58 0.81 20.25
N HIS A 81 -24.58 1.64 19.20
CA HIS A 81 -25.46 1.51 18.03
C HIS A 81 -24.70 1.08 16.77
N SER A 82 -23.49 0.55 16.94
CA SER A 82 -22.68 0.07 15.84
C SER A 82 -23.19 -1.27 15.34
N ARG A 83 -23.13 -1.46 14.01
CA ARG A 83 -23.59 -2.65 13.31
C ARG A 83 -22.71 -2.93 12.10
N LEU A 84 -22.73 -4.16 11.59
CA LEU A 84 -22.14 -4.50 10.29
C LEU A 84 -23.19 -4.40 9.20
N GLY A 85 -22.94 -3.54 8.21
CA GLY A 85 -23.88 -3.31 7.12
C GLY A 85 -24.24 -4.56 6.33
N CYS A 86 -23.33 -5.54 6.24
CA CYS A 86 -23.59 -6.81 5.56
C CYS A 86 -24.49 -7.78 6.34
N GLN A 87 -24.62 -7.60 7.66
CA GLN A 87 -25.41 -8.48 8.52
C GLN A 87 -26.75 -7.86 8.93
N THR A 88 -26.84 -6.54 8.86
CA THR A 88 -28.02 -5.80 9.30
C THR A 88 -29.08 -5.76 8.22
N ILE A 89 -30.20 -6.46 8.44
CA ILE A 89 -31.36 -6.53 7.54
C ILE A 89 -32.34 -5.41 7.89
N ILE A 90 -32.92 -4.79 6.86
CA ILE A 90 -33.84 -3.66 6.97
C ILE A 90 -35.30 -4.12 6.89
N TYR A 91 -36.10 -3.81 7.91
CA TYR A 91 -37.56 -4.04 7.95
C TYR A 91 -38.40 -2.75 7.91
N GLY A 92 -37.79 -1.60 8.17
CA GLY A 92 -38.49 -0.31 8.21
C GLY A 92 -37.52 0.86 8.20
N ASP A 93 -38.05 2.07 8.33
CA ASP A 93 -37.26 3.29 8.18
C ASP A 93 -36.14 3.37 9.23
N ALA A 94 -34.94 3.72 8.78
CA ALA A 94 -33.78 3.90 9.65
C ALA A 94 -32.88 5.04 9.15
N SER A 95 -32.11 5.61 10.08
CA SER A 95 -31.07 6.59 9.76
C SER A 95 -29.72 5.97 10.08
N ILE A 96 -28.86 5.89 9.08
CA ILE A 96 -27.55 5.26 9.14
C ILE A 96 -26.48 6.33 8.97
N HIS A 97 -25.48 6.29 9.83
CA HIS A 97 -24.27 7.08 9.69
C HIS A 97 -23.13 6.16 9.31
N ILE A 98 -22.49 6.44 8.19
CA ILE A 98 -21.27 5.78 7.77
C ILE A 98 -20.11 6.48 8.49
N PRO A 99 -19.44 5.79 9.45
CA PRO A 99 -18.28 6.32 10.16
C PRO A 99 -17.12 6.55 9.18
N ASP A 100 -16.00 7.10 9.66
CA ASP A 100 -14.81 7.22 8.81
C ASP A 100 -14.33 5.81 8.42
N GLN A 101 -14.60 5.41 7.17
CA GLN A 101 -14.27 4.07 6.68
C GLN A 101 -12.82 3.95 6.20
N SER A 102 -11.97 4.88 6.60
CA SER A 102 -10.52 4.78 6.47
C SER A 102 -9.90 3.69 7.39
N ILE A 103 -10.65 2.65 7.75
CA ILE A 103 -10.26 1.56 8.67
C ILE A 103 -8.93 0.90 8.24
N TYR A 104 -8.66 0.78 6.94
CA TYR A 104 -7.36 0.30 6.43
C TYR A 104 -6.22 1.31 6.68
N LEU A 105 -6.50 2.62 6.66
CA LEU A 105 -5.56 3.64 7.09
C LEU A 105 -5.31 3.53 8.59
N GLU A 106 -6.34 3.30 9.41
CA GLU A 106 -6.18 3.20 10.87
C GLU A 106 -5.32 2.01 11.30
N ARG A 107 -5.49 0.85 10.66
CA ARG A 107 -4.57 -0.28 10.87
C ARG A 107 -3.14 0.13 10.53
N ALA A 108 -2.92 0.72 9.36
CA ALA A 108 -1.61 1.22 8.96
C ALA A 108 -1.04 2.25 9.95
N GLU A 109 -1.88 3.17 10.47
CA GLU A 109 -1.47 4.13 11.50
C GLU A 109 -1.03 3.46 12.79
N ASN A 110 -1.81 2.49 13.27
CA ASN A 110 -1.52 1.77 14.51
C ASN A 110 -0.21 1.00 14.38
N GLU A 111 0.01 0.34 13.25
CA GLU A 111 1.25 -0.34 12.94
C GLU A 111 2.43 0.64 12.85
N ILE A 112 2.27 1.79 12.17
CA ILE A 112 3.28 2.86 12.12
C ILE A 112 3.63 3.36 13.54
N ARG A 113 2.63 3.57 14.40
CA ARG A 113 2.84 3.99 15.79
C ARG A 113 3.59 2.93 16.59
N ALA A 114 3.27 1.65 16.40
CA ALA A 114 3.95 0.53 17.05
C ALA A 114 5.42 0.41 16.60
N LEU A 115 5.67 0.55 15.30
CA LEU A 115 7.02 0.57 14.72
C LEU A 115 7.85 1.75 15.23
N ALA A 116 7.27 2.96 15.26
CA ALA A 116 7.91 4.15 15.79
C ALA A 116 8.25 4.00 17.29
N LYS A 117 7.31 3.46 18.08
CA LYS A 117 7.54 3.13 19.51
C LYS A 117 8.67 2.10 19.70
N SER A 118 8.84 1.21 18.72
CA SER A 118 9.92 0.21 18.69
C SER A 118 11.25 0.76 18.14
N GLY A 119 11.34 2.07 17.87
CA GLY A 119 12.58 2.75 17.49
C GLY A 119 12.79 2.97 15.99
N ALA A 120 11.81 2.65 15.13
CA ALA A 120 11.92 2.87 13.69
C ALA A 120 12.01 4.37 13.36
N ASN A 121 12.98 4.75 12.51
CA ASN A 121 13.15 6.14 12.05
C ASN A 121 12.60 6.40 10.65
N ILE A 122 12.67 5.39 9.77
CA ILE A 122 12.11 5.40 8.42
C ILE A 122 11.22 4.17 8.29
N ILE A 123 9.95 4.38 7.93
CA ILE A 123 8.96 3.32 7.82
C ILE A 123 8.46 3.29 6.37
N CYS A 124 8.53 2.12 5.74
CA CYS A 124 8.04 1.86 4.39
C CYS A 124 6.90 0.86 4.45
N LEU A 125 5.78 1.20 3.82
CA LEU A 125 4.64 0.29 3.68
C LEU A 125 4.78 -0.51 2.38
N GLN A 126 3.98 -1.57 2.25
CA GLN A 126 3.90 -2.38 1.02
C GLN A 126 3.26 -1.60 -0.14
N GLU A 127 3.42 -2.10 -1.36
CA GLU A 127 2.80 -1.49 -2.55
C GLU A 127 1.27 -1.48 -2.46
N LEU A 128 0.66 -0.34 -2.78
CA LEU A 128 -0.80 -0.12 -2.78
C LEU A 128 -1.44 -0.56 -1.45
N PHE A 129 -0.88 -0.13 -0.32
CA PHE A 129 -1.25 -0.64 1.01
C PHE A 129 -2.71 -0.34 1.40
N THR A 130 -3.37 0.60 0.73
CA THR A 130 -4.76 0.99 0.98
C THR A 130 -5.78 0.15 0.22
N THR A 131 -5.34 -0.74 -0.67
CA THR A 131 -6.24 -1.51 -1.54
C THR A 131 -5.84 -2.98 -1.62
N PRO A 132 -6.78 -3.88 -1.98
CA PRO A 132 -6.42 -5.14 -2.62
C PRO A 132 -5.53 -4.89 -3.85
N TYR A 133 -4.78 -5.90 -4.26
CA TYR A 133 -4.04 -5.87 -5.51
C TYR A 133 -5.00 -6.11 -6.69
N PHE A 134 -5.66 -5.04 -7.11
CA PHE A 134 -6.73 -5.06 -8.12
C PHE A 134 -6.24 -5.33 -9.55
N CYS A 135 -4.92 -5.26 -9.81
CA CYS A 135 -4.33 -5.44 -11.13
C CYS A 135 -4.35 -6.90 -11.65
N GLN A 136 -5.02 -7.82 -10.94
CA GLN A 136 -5.22 -9.21 -11.39
C GLN A 136 -6.16 -9.33 -12.60
N THR A 137 -7.00 -8.32 -12.82
CA THR A 137 -7.96 -8.23 -13.93
C THR A 137 -7.94 -6.81 -14.49
N GLU A 138 -8.40 -6.61 -15.72
CA GLU A 138 -8.65 -5.29 -16.30
C GLU A 138 -10.12 -4.91 -16.08
N ASP A 139 -10.39 -4.00 -15.14
CA ASP A 139 -11.73 -3.54 -14.74
C ASP A 139 -11.70 -2.02 -14.50
N TYR A 140 -12.81 -1.34 -14.75
CA TYR A 140 -12.91 0.10 -14.50
C TYR A 140 -13.19 0.45 -13.03
N ALA A 141 -13.86 -0.43 -12.28
CA ALA A 141 -14.25 -0.13 -10.89
C ALA A 141 -13.06 0.28 -9.99
N PRO A 142 -11.87 -0.36 -10.07
CA PRO A 142 -10.74 0.02 -9.23
C PRO A 142 -10.22 1.45 -9.43
N PHE A 143 -10.52 2.15 -10.53
CA PHE A 143 -10.12 3.55 -10.71
C PHE A 143 -10.72 4.49 -9.64
N GLU A 144 -11.80 4.08 -8.96
CA GLU A 144 -12.38 4.82 -7.83
C GLU A 144 -11.49 4.77 -6.58
N TYR A 145 -10.58 3.79 -6.46
CA TYR A 145 -9.60 3.76 -5.36
C TYR A 145 -8.51 4.84 -5.47
N ALA A 146 -8.40 5.51 -6.63
CA ALA A 146 -7.33 6.44 -6.88
C ALA A 146 -7.58 7.80 -6.20
N GLU A 147 -6.60 8.27 -5.44
CA GLU A 147 -6.67 9.53 -4.70
C GLU A 147 -5.73 10.58 -5.29
N SER A 148 -6.07 11.86 -5.12
CA SER A 148 -5.12 12.94 -5.40
C SER A 148 -4.01 12.93 -4.36
N LEU A 149 -2.75 13.08 -4.78
CA LEU A 149 -1.58 13.07 -3.86
C LEU A 149 -0.88 14.44 -3.81
N THR A 150 -1.64 15.51 -3.64
CA THR A 150 -1.09 16.86 -3.38
C THR A 150 -0.82 17.07 -1.90
N VAL A 151 -0.16 18.18 -1.54
CA VAL A 151 0.11 18.51 -0.12
C VAL A 151 -1.18 18.75 0.67
N GLU A 152 -2.26 19.16 0.00
CA GLU A 152 -3.57 19.39 0.59
C GLU A 152 -4.44 18.13 0.65
N ALA A 153 -4.05 17.04 -0.01
CA ALA A 153 -4.83 15.81 -0.02
C ALA A 153 -4.96 15.21 1.39
N ASP A 154 -6.15 14.71 1.73
CA ASP A 154 -6.46 14.23 3.08
C ASP A 154 -5.50 13.13 3.55
N ILE A 155 -5.18 12.17 2.67
CA ILE A 155 -4.22 11.10 2.98
C ILE A 155 -2.82 11.65 3.28
N ILE A 156 -2.34 12.61 2.49
CA ILE A 156 -1.02 13.23 2.69
C ILE A 156 -1.00 14.06 3.97
N SER A 157 -2.04 14.85 4.21
CA SER A 157 -2.22 15.66 5.43
C SER A 157 -2.24 14.79 6.69
N ARG A 158 -2.96 13.66 6.62
CA ARG A 158 -3.09 12.67 7.69
C ARG A 158 -1.72 12.07 8.06
N PHE A 159 -1.02 11.49 7.09
CA PHE A 159 0.30 10.90 7.35
C PHE A 159 1.39 11.93 7.64
N SER A 160 1.26 13.17 7.17
CA SER A 160 2.14 14.29 7.55
C SER A 160 2.06 14.62 9.04
N LYS A 161 0.85 14.67 9.61
CA LYS A 161 0.65 14.86 11.06
C LYS A 161 1.25 13.71 11.86
N ILE A 162 1.04 12.47 11.40
CA ILE A 162 1.57 11.26 12.05
C ILE A 162 3.09 11.27 12.04
N ALA A 163 3.71 11.43 10.87
CA ALA A 163 5.16 11.50 10.68
C ALA A 163 5.80 12.54 11.61
N LYS A 164 5.21 13.74 11.68
CA LYS A 164 5.64 14.82 12.59
C LYS A 164 5.52 14.43 14.06
N SER A 165 4.37 13.88 14.46
CA SER A 165 4.10 13.54 15.87
C SER A 165 5.02 12.43 16.40
N LEU A 166 5.36 11.47 15.53
CA LEU A 166 6.22 10.34 15.85
C LEU A 166 7.69 10.63 15.54
N ASN A 167 7.97 11.74 14.86
CA ASN A 167 9.30 12.11 14.37
C ASN A 167 9.91 11.00 13.49
N VAL A 168 9.14 10.47 12.53
CA VAL A 168 9.56 9.39 11.61
C VAL A 168 9.34 9.80 10.15
N VAL A 169 10.16 9.26 9.25
CA VAL A 169 9.95 9.37 7.80
C VAL A 169 9.00 8.27 7.36
N LEU A 170 8.02 8.59 6.51
CA LEU A 170 7.07 7.64 5.93
C LEU A 170 7.24 7.55 4.41
N ILE A 171 7.25 6.32 3.89
CA ILE A 171 7.14 6.00 2.45
C ILE A 171 5.79 5.31 2.26
N LEU A 172 4.91 5.95 1.47
CA LEU A 172 3.50 5.59 1.32
C LEU A 172 3.20 5.25 -0.16
N PRO A 173 3.23 3.97 -0.55
CA PRO A 173 2.89 3.54 -1.91
C PRO A 173 1.36 3.49 -2.11
N LEU A 174 0.86 4.32 -3.03
CA LEU A 174 -0.55 4.67 -3.19
C LEU A 174 -0.95 4.69 -4.68
N PHE A 175 -2.27 4.62 -4.92
CA PHE A 175 -2.84 4.80 -6.26
C PHE A 175 -3.15 6.28 -6.50
N GLU A 176 -2.37 6.93 -7.36
CA GLU A 176 -2.50 8.36 -7.65
C GLU A 176 -3.49 8.63 -8.79
N LYS A 177 -4.48 9.48 -8.52
CA LYS A 177 -5.28 10.18 -9.54
C LYS A 177 -4.65 11.54 -9.83
N ARG A 178 -3.83 11.60 -10.88
CA ARG A 178 -3.15 12.84 -11.31
C ARG A 178 -4.11 13.81 -11.99
N ALA A 179 -4.96 13.27 -12.86
CA ALA A 179 -5.99 14.01 -13.58
C ALA A 179 -7.13 13.07 -13.98
N ARG A 180 -8.19 13.62 -14.60
CA ARG A 180 -9.28 12.80 -15.16
C ARG A 180 -8.70 11.81 -16.18
N GLY A 181 -8.83 10.52 -15.91
CA GLY A 181 -8.33 9.45 -16.79
C GLY A 181 -6.81 9.27 -16.81
N VAL A 182 -6.06 9.93 -15.91
CA VAL A 182 -4.59 9.79 -15.83
C VAL A 182 -4.22 9.39 -14.41
N TYR A 183 -3.69 8.18 -14.28
CA TYR A 183 -3.38 7.58 -13.00
C TYR A 183 -1.96 7.01 -12.97
N HIS A 184 -1.37 6.95 -11.78
CA HIS A 184 -0.04 6.42 -11.57
C HIS A 184 0.01 5.54 -10.33
N ASN A 185 0.90 4.56 -10.33
CA ASN A 185 1.37 3.91 -9.12
C ASN A 185 2.49 4.78 -8.53
N SER A 186 2.26 5.35 -7.36
CA SER A 186 3.09 6.42 -6.80
C SER A 186 3.46 6.17 -5.35
N ALA A 187 4.67 6.51 -4.96
CA ALA A 187 5.10 6.52 -3.56
C ALA A 187 5.25 7.97 -3.09
N ALA A 188 4.45 8.35 -2.10
CA ALA A 188 4.58 9.62 -1.38
C ALA A 188 5.62 9.50 -0.27
N VAL A 189 6.53 10.47 -0.18
CA VAL A 189 7.55 10.52 0.87
C VAL A 189 7.28 11.71 1.79
N VAL A 190 7.08 11.42 3.07
CA VAL A 190 6.83 12.41 4.13
C VAL A 190 8.00 12.38 5.11
N ASN A 191 8.60 13.52 5.37
CA ASN A 191 9.73 13.65 6.28
C ASN A 191 9.29 13.68 7.75
N ALA A 192 10.26 13.47 8.66
CA ALA A 192 10.03 13.42 10.10
C ALA A 192 9.50 14.72 10.74
N ASP A 193 9.59 15.85 10.05
CA ASP A 193 8.98 17.12 10.46
C ASP A 193 7.54 17.31 9.95
N GLY A 194 7.02 16.33 9.20
CA GLY A 194 5.72 16.36 8.54
C GLY A 194 5.73 17.01 7.16
N SER A 195 6.89 17.42 6.63
CA SER A 195 6.96 17.97 5.28
C SER A 195 6.74 16.89 4.22
N PHE A 196 5.92 17.18 3.22
CA PHE A 196 5.77 16.32 2.05
C PHE A 196 6.93 16.59 1.06
N LEU A 197 7.84 15.62 0.92
CA LEU A 197 9.03 15.73 0.06
C LEU A 197 8.72 15.48 -1.42
N GLY A 198 7.52 14.98 -1.72
CA GLY A 198 7.00 14.76 -3.06
C GLY A 198 6.81 13.28 -3.38
N LEU A 199 6.68 13.01 -4.68
CA LEU A 199 6.35 11.71 -5.23
C LEU A 199 7.53 11.09 -5.99
N TYR A 200 7.55 9.76 -5.99
CA TYR A 200 8.13 8.91 -7.03
C TYR A 200 6.98 8.20 -7.74
N ARG A 201 7.00 8.14 -9.09
CA ARG A 201 6.02 7.41 -9.91
C ARG A 201 6.71 6.20 -10.52
N LYS A 202 6.11 5.02 -10.40
CA LYS A 202 6.65 3.75 -10.90
C LYS A 202 7.05 3.88 -12.38
N MET A 203 8.32 3.60 -12.69
CA MET A 203 8.87 3.85 -14.02
C MET A 203 8.62 2.66 -14.94
N HIS A 204 8.83 1.45 -14.44
CA HIS A 204 8.61 0.20 -15.17
C HIS A 204 7.28 -0.40 -14.77
N ILE A 205 6.32 -0.39 -15.70
CA ILE A 205 4.98 -0.93 -15.47
C ILE A 205 4.90 -2.36 -16.03
N PRO A 206 4.67 -3.39 -15.19
CA PRO A 206 4.53 -4.77 -15.66
C PRO A 206 3.24 -4.97 -16.44
N ASP A 207 3.19 -6.03 -17.23
CA ASP A 207 2.00 -6.45 -17.96
C ASP A 207 2.11 -7.95 -18.27
N ASP A 208 1.70 -8.74 -17.30
CA ASP A 208 1.71 -10.20 -17.33
C ASP A 208 0.37 -10.72 -16.81
N PRO A 209 -0.04 -11.96 -17.13
CA PRO A 209 -1.27 -12.52 -16.60
C PRO A 209 -1.33 -12.47 -15.07
N GLY A 210 -2.31 -11.74 -14.53
CA GLY A 210 -2.46 -11.48 -13.09
C GLY A 210 -1.77 -10.20 -12.58
N PHE A 211 -1.04 -9.50 -13.44
CA PHE A 211 -0.32 -8.26 -13.14
C PHE A 211 -0.49 -7.24 -14.29
N TYR A 212 -1.75 -6.96 -14.68
CA TYR A 212 -2.13 -6.08 -15.78
C TYR A 212 -2.01 -4.59 -15.41
N GLU A 213 -0.86 -4.19 -14.88
CA GLU A 213 -0.66 -2.84 -14.36
C GLU A 213 -0.69 -1.75 -15.45
N LYS A 214 -0.34 -2.08 -16.71
CA LYS A 214 -0.37 -1.13 -17.83
C LYS A 214 -1.76 -0.59 -18.14
N PHE A 215 -2.81 -1.32 -17.79
CA PHE A 215 -4.19 -0.86 -17.92
C PHE A 215 -4.51 0.30 -16.96
N TYR A 216 -3.98 0.22 -15.73
CA TYR A 216 -4.28 1.16 -14.66
C TYR A 216 -3.30 2.33 -14.59
N PHE A 217 -2.01 2.07 -14.79
CA PHE A 217 -0.96 3.04 -14.47
C PHE A 217 -0.25 3.55 -15.73
N SER A 218 -0.29 4.87 -15.89
CA SER A 218 0.62 5.57 -16.79
C SER A 218 2.05 5.43 -16.28
N GLN A 219 3.01 5.25 -17.19
CA GLN A 219 4.43 5.21 -16.86
C GLN A 219 4.85 6.47 -16.11
N GLY A 220 5.73 6.31 -15.12
CA GLY A 220 6.28 7.42 -14.35
C GLY A 220 7.00 8.44 -15.23
N ASP A 221 6.77 9.71 -14.95
CA ASP A 221 7.30 10.84 -15.73
C ASP A 221 8.19 11.78 -14.90
N LEU A 222 8.43 11.46 -13.63
CA LEU A 222 9.28 12.22 -12.73
C LEU A 222 10.76 11.76 -12.75
N GLY A 223 11.03 10.65 -13.44
CA GLY A 223 12.33 9.99 -13.45
C GLY A 223 12.69 9.35 -12.10
N PHE A 224 13.91 8.81 -12.03
CA PHE A 224 14.48 8.29 -10.79
C PHE A 224 14.82 9.44 -9.84
N LYS A 225 14.51 9.29 -8.56
CA LYS A 225 14.66 10.35 -7.55
C LYS A 225 15.22 9.83 -6.24
N VAL A 226 15.81 10.76 -5.50
CA VAL A 226 16.19 10.57 -4.09
C VAL A 226 15.56 11.65 -3.23
N PHE A 227 15.33 11.34 -1.97
CA PHE A 227 14.74 12.21 -0.99
C PHE A 227 15.72 12.37 0.17
N LYS A 228 16.16 13.60 0.42
CA LYS A 228 16.97 13.94 1.59
C LYS A 228 16.03 14.06 2.79
N THR A 229 16.11 13.10 3.69
CA THR A 229 15.26 13.05 4.88
C THR A 229 16.05 13.44 6.12
N LYS A 230 15.39 13.52 7.27
CA LYS A 230 16.06 13.74 8.56
C LYS A 230 17.16 12.70 8.87
N TYR A 231 17.00 11.47 8.40
CA TYR A 231 17.82 10.33 8.84
C TYR A 231 18.79 9.80 7.77
N ALA A 232 18.41 9.87 6.49
CA ALA A 232 19.21 9.37 5.37
C ALA A 232 18.77 10.02 4.04
N THR A 233 19.61 9.91 3.01
CA THR A 233 19.15 10.10 1.63
C THR A 233 18.58 8.79 1.11
N ILE A 234 17.28 8.74 0.86
CA ILE A 234 16.61 7.51 0.42
C ILE A 234 16.24 7.57 -1.06
N GLY A 235 16.40 6.47 -1.77
CA GLY A 235 15.77 6.21 -3.05
C GLY A 235 14.53 5.35 -2.87
N VAL A 236 13.48 5.61 -3.65
CA VAL A 236 12.27 4.78 -3.69
C VAL A 236 12.06 4.33 -5.13
N LEU A 237 11.90 3.02 -5.32
CA LEU A 237 11.64 2.37 -6.60
C LEU A 237 10.53 1.35 -6.34
N ILE A 238 9.50 1.27 -7.17
CA ILE A 238 8.30 0.51 -6.79
C ILE A 238 8.28 -0.83 -7.53
N CYS A 239 8.17 -1.91 -6.75
CA CYS A 239 7.90 -3.27 -7.21
C CYS A 239 8.71 -3.59 -8.47
N TRP A 240 8.07 -3.69 -9.64
CA TRP A 240 8.71 -4.06 -10.91
C TRP A 240 10.01 -3.31 -11.26
N ASP A 241 10.19 -2.06 -10.79
CA ASP A 241 11.46 -1.32 -10.91
C ASP A 241 12.67 -2.09 -10.32
N GLN A 242 12.44 -2.99 -9.36
CA GLN A 242 13.44 -3.81 -8.70
C GLN A 242 14.14 -4.82 -9.62
N TRP A 243 13.57 -5.11 -10.79
CA TRP A 243 14.17 -6.04 -11.74
C TRP A 243 15.18 -5.35 -12.67
N PHE A 244 15.29 -4.02 -12.60
CA PHE A 244 16.08 -3.20 -13.51
C PHE A 244 17.32 -2.63 -12.78
N PRO A 245 18.53 -3.18 -13.02
CA PRO A 245 19.77 -2.66 -12.44
C PRO A 245 20.00 -1.17 -12.75
N GLU A 246 19.49 -0.68 -13.88
CA GLU A 246 19.56 0.72 -14.31
C GLU A 246 18.84 1.64 -13.32
N ALA A 247 17.65 1.26 -12.88
CA ALA A 247 16.86 2.03 -11.92
C ALA A 247 17.63 2.16 -10.59
N ALA A 248 18.13 1.04 -10.07
CA ALA A 248 18.95 1.03 -8.86
C ALA A 248 20.24 1.86 -9.03
N ARG A 249 20.92 1.70 -10.17
CA ARG A 249 22.17 2.41 -10.48
C ARG A 249 21.96 3.91 -10.54
N ILE A 250 20.97 4.39 -11.29
CA ILE A 250 20.71 5.83 -11.43
C ILE A 250 20.33 6.42 -10.07
N THR A 251 19.46 5.73 -9.32
CA THR A 251 19.05 6.16 -7.97
C THR A 251 20.23 6.27 -7.02
N ALA A 252 21.16 5.30 -7.04
CA ALA A 252 22.37 5.37 -6.23
C ALA A 252 23.34 6.47 -6.68
N LEU A 253 23.47 6.72 -7.98
CA LEU A 253 24.28 7.82 -8.52
C LEU A 253 23.74 9.20 -8.14
N LEU A 254 22.43 9.32 -7.91
CA LEU A 254 21.81 10.53 -7.36
C LEU A 254 22.09 10.72 -5.86
N GLY A 255 22.76 9.77 -5.20
CA GLY A 255 23.22 9.88 -3.82
C GLY A 255 22.39 9.11 -2.81
N ALA A 256 21.64 8.08 -3.22
CA ALA A 256 20.93 7.24 -2.27
C ALA A 256 21.91 6.49 -1.33
N ASP A 257 21.60 6.51 -0.03
CA ASP A 257 22.22 5.70 1.01
C ASP A 257 21.49 4.36 1.17
N ILE A 258 20.16 4.40 1.03
CA ILE A 258 19.23 3.28 1.14
C ILE A 258 18.27 3.32 -0.05
N ILE A 259 18.04 2.19 -0.70
CA ILE A 259 16.99 2.05 -1.72
C ILE A 259 15.86 1.18 -1.14
N PHE A 260 14.63 1.71 -1.19
CA PHE A 260 13.42 1.00 -0.79
C PHE A 260 12.65 0.50 -2.01
N TYR A 261 12.18 -0.74 -1.92
CA TYR A 261 11.29 -1.39 -2.86
C TYR A 261 9.99 -1.83 -2.16
N PRO A 262 8.97 -0.96 -2.08
CA PRO A 262 7.61 -1.41 -1.80
C PRO A 262 7.09 -2.27 -2.95
N THR A 263 6.56 -3.44 -2.62
CA THR A 263 6.27 -4.51 -3.59
C THR A 263 4.94 -5.20 -3.27
N ALA A 264 4.23 -5.62 -4.32
CA ALA A 264 3.15 -6.60 -4.27
C ALA A 264 3.46 -7.72 -5.27
N ILE A 265 4.13 -8.77 -4.80
CA ILE A 265 4.53 -9.90 -5.65
C ILE A 265 4.21 -11.25 -4.97
N GLY A 266 3.74 -12.18 -5.79
CA GLY A 266 3.24 -13.48 -5.39
C GLY A 266 3.31 -14.46 -6.56
N TRP A 267 3.01 -15.72 -6.31
CA TRP A 267 2.79 -16.72 -7.36
C TRP A 267 1.30 -16.89 -7.61
N ALA A 268 0.95 -17.25 -8.84
CA ALA A 268 -0.41 -17.66 -9.16
C ALA A 268 -0.79 -18.93 -8.37
N ASN A 269 -2.03 -19.02 -7.87
CA ASN A 269 -2.53 -20.18 -7.15
C ASN A 269 -2.43 -21.48 -7.97
N ALA A 270 -2.53 -21.35 -9.30
CA ALA A 270 -2.39 -22.44 -10.24
C ALA A 270 -0.93 -22.91 -10.46
N GLU A 271 0.07 -22.19 -9.95
CA GLU A 271 1.48 -22.62 -10.04
C GLU A 271 1.69 -23.83 -9.14
N ALA A 272 1.61 -25.04 -9.69
CA ALA A 272 1.66 -26.28 -8.92
C ALA A 272 3.08 -26.66 -8.47
N SER A 273 4.12 -26.11 -9.10
CA SER A 273 5.50 -26.50 -8.81
C SER A 273 6.10 -25.69 -7.66
N ASN A 274 6.34 -26.35 -6.54
CA ASN A 274 7.08 -25.76 -5.41
C ASN A 274 8.50 -25.34 -5.82
N GLU A 275 9.12 -26.05 -6.77
CA GLU A 275 10.44 -25.68 -7.29
C GLU A 275 10.38 -24.37 -8.07
N VAL A 276 9.36 -24.17 -8.91
CA VAL A 276 9.19 -22.92 -9.66
C VAL A 276 8.91 -21.75 -8.71
N ARG A 277 8.05 -21.95 -7.70
CA ARG A 277 7.81 -20.93 -6.66
C ARG A 277 9.11 -20.55 -5.96
N GLN A 278 9.90 -21.53 -5.52
CA GLN A 278 11.18 -21.24 -4.86
C GLN A 278 12.14 -20.48 -5.79
N ASN A 279 12.26 -20.90 -7.06
CA ASN A 279 13.12 -20.23 -8.03
C ASN A 279 12.69 -18.77 -8.30
N GLN A 280 11.39 -18.48 -8.32
CA GLN A 280 10.87 -17.11 -8.46
C GLN A 280 11.26 -16.23 -7.27
N LEU A 281 11.09 -16.73 -6.05
CA LEU A 281 11.50 -16.02 -4.83
C LEU A 281 13.01 -15.81 -4.78
N ASP A 282 13.79 -16.84 -5.10
CA ASP A 282 15.24 -16.77 -5.08
C ASP A 282 15.77 -15.77 -6.11
N ALA A 283 15.15 -15.70 -7.30
CA ALA A 283 15.45 -14.69 -8.30
C ALA A 283 15.12 -13.27 -7.80
N TRP A 284 13.95 -13.09 -7.18
CA TRP A 284 13.49 -11.81 -6.59
C TRP A 284 14.43 -11.31 -5.49
N LEU A 285 14.92 -12.20 -4.62
CA LEU A 285 15.93 -11.88 -3.61
C LEU A 285 17.29 -11.56 -4.26
N THR A 286 17.71 -12.38 -5.21
CA THR A 286 19.06 -12.32 -5.80
C THR A 286 19.29 -11.03 -6.57
N ILE A 287 18.34 -10.61 -7.41
CA ILE A 287 18.48 -9.39 -8.22
C ILE A 287 18.62 -8.15 -7.33
N GLN A 288 17.85 -8.05 -6.24
CA GLN A 288 17.88 -6.92 -5.32
C GLN A 288 19.16 -6.90 -4.46
N LYS A 289 19.64 -8.07 -4.03
CA LYS A 289 20.97 -8.18 -3.39
C LYS A 289 22.07 -7.71 -4.34
N SER A 290 21.95 -8.01 -5.64
CA SER A 290 22.90 -7.52 -6.65
C SER A 290 22.89 -5.99 -6.76
N HIS A 291 21.72 -5.34 -6.57
CA HIS A 291 21.62 -3.88 -6.56
C HIS A 291 22.35 -3.26 -5.37
N ALA A 292 22.24 -3.87 -4.19
CA ALA A 292 22.99 -3.46 -3.01
C ALA A 292 24.51 -3.55 -3.25
N ILE A 293 24.96 -4.68 -3.82
CA ILE A 293 26.36 -4.95 -4.16
C ILE A 293 26.90 -3.93 -5.17
N ALA A 294 26.23 -3.82 -6.32
CA ALA A 294 26.74 -3.05 -7.45
C ALA A 294 26.84 -1.55 -7.14
N ASN A 295 26.05 -1.06 -6.18
CA ASN A 295 25.93 0.36 -5.85
C ASN A 295 26.51 0.75 -4.50
N GLY A 296 26.92 -0.22 -3.68
CA GLY A 296 27.41 0.04 -2.34
C GLY A 296 26.39 0.79 -1.49
N VAL A 297 25.14 0.28 -1.44
CA VAL A 297 24.00 0.87 -0.70
C VAL A 297 23.27 -0.20 0.10
N PHE A 298 22.51 0.22 1.11
CA PHE A 298 21.52 -0.69 1.72
C PHE A 298 20.31 -0.84 0.79
N VAL A 299 19.72 -2.02 0.77
CA VAL A 299 18.46 -2.29 0.06
C VAL A 299 17.44 -2.85 1.03
N VAL A 300 16.24 -2.27 1.00
CA VAL A 300 15.08 -2.68 1.79
C VAL A 300 13.96 -3.04 0.83
N SER A 301 13.43 -4.26 0.93
CA SER A 301 12.29 -4.72 0.13
C SER A 301 11.13 -5.05 1.05
N VAL A 302 9.94 -4.50 0.76
CA VAL A 302 8.74 -4.63 1.58
C VAL A 302 7.64 -5.23 0.74
N ASN A 303 7.20 -6.45 1.06
CA ASN A 303 6.21 -7.17 0.28
C ASN A 303 4.96 -7.52 1.10
N ARG A 304 3.85 -7.68 0.38
CA ARG A 304 2.56 -8.14 0.90
C ARG A 304 2.60 -9.63 1.26
N VAL A 305 1.65 -10.05 2.10
CA VAL A 305 1.36 -11.45 2.42
C VAL A 305 -0.11 -11.78 2.18
N GLY A 306 -0.43 -13.08 2.16
CA GLY A 306 -1.81 -13.57 2.08
C GLY A 306 -2.26 -13.87 0.66
N ILE A 307 -3.48 -14.41 0.55
CA ILE A 307 -4.06 -14.82 -0.72
C ILE A 307 -5.14 -13.82 -1.11
N GLU A 308 -5.01 -13.26 -2.31
CA GLU A 308 -6.05 -12.43 -2.91
C GLU A 308 -6.41 -13.01 -4.28
N LYS A 309 -7.66 -13.44 -4.45
CA LYS A 309 -8.14 -14.10 -5.68
C LYS A 309 -7.18 -15.20 -6.15
N ASN A 310 -6.44 -14.96 -7.24
CA ASN A 310 -5.59 -15.94 -7.90
C ASN A 310 -4.11 -15.80 -7.53
N ILE A 311 -3.73 -14.87 -6.66
CA ILE A 311 -2.33 -14.65 -6.26
C ILE A 311 -2.15 -14.96 -4.78
N ASN A 312 -1.09 -15.68 -4.47
CA ASN A 312 -0.58 -15.87 -3.12
C ASN A 312 0.70 -15.04 -2.94
N PHE A 313 0.59 -13.94 -2.19
CA PHE A 313 1.70 -13.04 -1.89
C PHE A 313 2.63 -13.68 -0.88
N TRP A 314 3.91 -13.75 -1.23
CA TRP A 314 4.86 -14.57 -0.50
C TRP A 314 5.56 -13.88 0.66
N GLY A 315 5.29 -12.60 0.94
CA GLY A 315 5.99 -11.86 2.00
C GLY A 315 7.49 -11.79 1.73
N HIS A 316 8.29 -12.30 2.65
CA HIS A 316 9.76 -12.29 2.58
C HIS A 316 10.37 -10.89 2.47
N THR A 317 9.71 -9.89 3.06
CA THR A 317 10.28 -8.57 3.34
C THR A 317 11.69 -8.72 3.93
N PHE A 318 12.68 -8.00 3.38
CA PHE A 318 14.07 -8.17 3.81
C PHE A 318 14.88 -6.88 3.72
N VAL A 319 16.00 -6.89 4.43
CA VAL A 319 17.02 -5.84 4.37
C VAL A 319 18.37 -6.48 4.11
N CYS A 320 19.14 -5.94 3.17
CA CYS A 320 20.50 -6.39 2.89
C CYS A 320 21.50 -5.24 2.86
N ASN A 321 22.74 -5.58 3.22
CA ASN A 321 23.84 -4.64 3.26
C ASN A 321 24.52 -4.49 1.87
N PRO A 322 25.47 -3.57 1.73
CA PRO A 322 26.24 -3.37 0.50
C PRO A 322 27.06 -4.57 -0.02
N PHE A 323 27.18 -5.68 0.71
CA PHE A 323 27.74 -6.93 0.20
C PHE A 323 26.64 -7.91 -0.26
N GLY A 324 25.37 -7.47 -0.29
CA GLY A 324 24.22 -8.31 -0.57
C GLY A 324 23.93 -9.32 0.52
N LYS A 325 24.55 -9.21 1.70
CA LYS A 325 24.26 -10.08 2.84
C LYS A 325 22.93 -9.64 3.45
N LEU A 326 22.01 -10.57 3.63
CA LEU A 326 20.77 -10.33 4.37
C LEU A 326 21.13 -9.98 5.82
N ILE A 327 20.69 -8.81 6.26
CA ILE A 327 20.76 -8.37 7.67
C ILE A 327 19.61 -9.03 8.42
N LYS A 328 18.40 -8.98 7.84
CA LYS A 328 17.18 -9.57 8.39
C LYS A 328 16.20 -9.84 7.25
N SER A 329 15.33 -10.85 7.43
CA SER A 329 14.25 -11.20 6.51
C SER A 329 13.06 -11.75 7.29
N CYS A 330 11.86 -11.47 6.82
CA CYS A 330 10.60 -12.05 7.29
C CYS A 330 10.29 -13.37 6.59
N THR A 331 9.26 -14.04 7.09
CA THR A 331 8.67 -15.23 6.44
C THR A 331 7.53 -14.83 5.48
N ALA A 332 6.71 -15.80 5.07
CA ALA A 332 5.48 -15.56 4.32
C ALA A 332 4.28 -15.15 5.21
N ASN A 333 4.49 -15.03 6.53
CA ASN A 333 3.46 -14.60 7.47
C ASN A 333 3.45 -13.08 7.63
N GLU A 334 2.34 -12.56 8.15
CA GLU A 334 2.21 -11.17 8.52
C GLU A 334 3.18 -10.82 9.65
N GLU A 335 4.15 -9.95 9.35
CA GLU A 335 5.24 -9.61 10.25
C GLU A 335 5.75 -8.19 10.00
N HIS A 336 6.31 -7.58 11.04
CA HIS A 336 7.05 -6.33 10.96
C HIS A 336 8.56 -6.57 11.00
N LEU A 337 9.31 -5.93 10.10
CA LEU A 337 10.77 -5.97 10.10
C LEU A 337 11.37 -4.65 10.56
N ILE A 338 11.98 -4.66 11.74
CA ILE A 338 12.82 -3.55 12.25
C ILE A 338 14.27 -4.02 12.33
N THR A 339 15.19 -3.19 11.83
CA THR A 339 16.64 -3.38 11.93
C THR A 339 17.37 -2.03 11.88
N GLU A 340 18.54 -1.95 12.52
CA GLU A 340 19.39 -0.75 12.53
C GLU A 340 20.39 -0.80 11.38
N LEU A 341 20.60 0.34 10.71
CA LEU A 341 21.54 0.49 9.60
C LEU A 341 22.59 1.55 9.92
N HIS A 342 23.86 1.19 9.84
CA HIS A 342 24.97 2.12 10.10
C HIS A 342 25.47 2.76 8.80
N LEU A 343 24.94 3.94 8.46
CA LEU A 343 25.26 4.63 7.19
C LEU A 343 26.75 4.97 7.01
N LYS A 344 27.50 5.11 8.10
CA LYS A 344 28.95 5.36 8.04
C LYS A 344 29.74 4.21 7.40
N GLU A 345 29.17 3.01 7.38
CA GLU A 345 29.82 1.86 6.73
C GLU A 345 29.81 1.98 5.20
N LEU A 346 28.91 2.78 4.61
CA LEU A 346 28.82 2.97 3.15
C LEU A 346 30.15 3.45 2.54
N ASP A 347 30.87 4.33 3.24
CA ASP A 347 32.19 4.80 2.81
C ASP A 347 33.19 3.65 2.75
N PHE A 348 33.23 2.79 3.77
CA PHE A 348 34.08 1.60 3.78
C PHE A 348 33.78 0.70 2.58
N PHE A 349 32.50 0.40 2.33
CA PHE A 349 32.12 -0.47 1.21
C PHE A 349 32.53 0.11 -0.15
N ARG A 350 32.26 1.40 -0.37
CA ARG A 350 32.59 2.08 -1.63
C ARG A 350 34.10 2.32 -1.80
N GLN A 351 34.89 2.39 -0.72
CA GLN A 351 36.35 2.39 -0.79
C GLN A 351 36.91 1.01 -1.10
N HIS A 352 36.33 -0.04 -0.50
CA HIS A 352 36.80 -1.41 -0.68
C HIS A 352 36.48 -1.94 -2.08
N TRP A 353 35.25 -1.74 -2.55
CA TRP A 353 34.80 -2.05 -3.91
C TRP A 353 34.36 -0.77 -4.64
N PRO A 354 35.32 -0.04 -5.25
CA PRO A 354 35.09 1.29 -5.81
C PRO A 354 34.43 1.24 -7.19
N PHE A 355 33.31 0.52 -7.32
CA PHE A 355 32.60 0.35 -8.59
C PHE A 355 32.25 1.69 -9.24
N PHE A 356 31.84 2.70 -8.47
CA PHE A 356 31.55 4.02 -9.03
C PHE A 356 32.74 4.69 -9.71
N ARG A 357 33.96 4.51 -9.17
CA ARG A 357 35.19 5.04 -9.78
C ARG A 357 35.52 4.35 -11.10
N ASP A 358 35.26 3.04 -11.18
CA ASP A 358 35.74 2.19 -12.27
C ASP A 358 34.70 2.02 -13.42
N ARG A 359 33.55 2.71 -13.34
CA ARG A 359 32.53 2.71 -14.40
C ARG A 359 33.09 3.25 -15.72
N ARG A 360 32.89 2.51 -16.81
CA ARG A 360 33.24 2.90 -18.19
C ARG A 360 32.08 3.63 -18.87
N ILE A 361 31.71 4.79 -18.32
CA ILE A 361 30.51 5.54 -18.71
C ILE A 361 30.47 5.91 -20.20
N GLU A 362 31.63 6.09 -20.82
CA GLU A 362 31.79 6.37 -22.24
C GLU A 362 31.35 5.20 -23.14
N SER A 363 31.32 3.97 -22.59
CA SER A 363 30.94 2.75 -23.28
C SER A 363 29.50 2.31 -23.00
N TYR A 364 28.72 3.08 -22.22
CA TYR A 364 27.37 2.67 -21.81
C TYR A 364 26.25 3.17 -22.74
N LYS A 365 26.56 3.84 -23.86
CA LYS A 365 25.54 4.38 -24.78
C LYS A 365 24.54 3.33 -25.27
N ASP A 366 24.98 2.08 -25.41
CA ASP A 366 24.11 1.00 -25.89
C ASP A 366 23.02 0.59 -24.88
N ILE A 367 23.12 0.99 -23.61
CA ILE A 367 22.08 0.73 -22.59
C ILE A 367 20.77 1.48 -22.87
N GLU A 368 20.83 2.57 -23.65
CA GLU A 368 19.66 3.35 -24.04
C GLU A 368 18.90 2.71 -25.22
N LYS A 369 19.50 1.71 -25.87
CA LYS A 369 18.86 0.99 -26.98
C LYS A 369 17.96 -0.11 -26.43
N ARG A 370 16.75 -0.22 -27.00
CA ARG A 370 15.82 -1.32 -26.69
C ARG A 370 16.42 -2.69 -27.02
N PHE A 371 17.15 -2.76 -28.13
CA PHE A 371 17.85 -3.94 -28.63
C PHE A 371 19.00 -3.46 -29.52
N ALA A 372 20.12 -4.18 -29.52
CA ALA A 372 21.34 -3.78 -30.22
C ALA A 372 21.26 -3.92 -31.74
#